data_AF-A0A858X8E8-F1
#
_entry.id   AF-A0A858X8E8-F1
#
_cell.length_a   1.000
_cell.length_b   1.000
_cell.length_c   1.000
_cell.angle_alpha   90.00
_cell.angle_beta   90.00
_cell.angle_gamma   90.00
#
_symmetry.space_group_name_H-M   'P 1'
#
loop_
_entity.id
_entity.type
_entity.pdbx_description
1 polymer ?
#
loop_
_entity_poly.entity_id
_entity_poly.type
_entity_poly.pdbx_seq_one_letter_code
_entity_poly.pdbx_strand_id
1 'polypeptide(L)'
;MRGYRGLELWLGIGSAALALLGAVPAAAQVPPCPPEANSCIGPIGPIGPAIGAVASFGTPVSPLMSLVYDKLSDNEREERQKQIPGATYYAEEAAESRARTNAAQALDQLFGRDQGVDPTYGVQEGRNADLPPAPNPSLFWMRGVGRVGSSQQQGDAPAVDMHGGAGFIGLDLPYDAQTRFGIAAGYSRSFLETDTDSNLEADGYHISGYATHANGPWRMRAIATYAYYDLESRREIPWGRETTEATASYSANNIEALAEVSYVATFGALAVEPYASVGVSWLDTQGFWEKVPEGAPKDGLWGVQGHSETWPYSIIGARLTTQFELAGALVSPSLDLGWRHVYGDVTPDLVYTMPEASFAVSGIPIAEDSLVVGLGLDAVLPGTGWRTSLKYIGEIADNAQLHTFSAGLAIPF
;
A
#
# COMPACT_ATOMS: atom_id res chain seq x y z
N MET A 1 -8.74 -19.31 -39.67
CA MET A 1 -9.66 -18.51 -38.83
C MET A 1 -9.50 -18.88 -37.35
N ARG A 2 -8.29 -18.70 -36.77
CA ARG A 2 -7.96 -19.11 -35.38
C ARG A 2 -7.46 -17.94 -34.50
N GLY A 3 -7.49 -16.71 -35.01
CA GLY A 3 -6.87 -15.53 -34.38
C GLY A 3 -7.79 -14.62 -33.55
N TYR A 4 -9.10 -14.90 -33.47
CA TYR A 4 -10.06 -14.00 -32.81
C TYR A 4 -10.41 -14.38 -31.36
N ARG A 5 -10.08 -15.59 -30.90
CA ARG A 5 -10.43 -16.03 -29.53
C ARG A 5 -9.52 -15.45 -28.44
N GLY A 6 -8.27 -15.11 -28.76
CA GLY A 6 -7.36 -14.47 -27.81
C GLY A 6 -7.79 -13.04 -27.48
N LEU A 7 -8.21 -12.27 -28.49
CA LEU A 7 -8.61 -10.87 -28.33
C LEU A 7 -9.88 -10.71 -27.47
N GLU A 8 -10.83 -11.64 -27.56
CA GLU A 8 -12.04 -11.65 -26.72
C GLU A 8 -11.74 -12.00 -25.25
N LEU A 9 -10.75 -12.87 -25.00
CA LEU A 9 -10.28 -13.15 -23.64
C LEU A 9 -9.57 -11.92 -23.03
N TRP A 10 -8.81 -11.17 -23.84
CA TRP A 10 -8.13 -9.94 -23.44
C TRP A 10 -9.09 -8.78 -23.17
N LEU A 11 -10.12 -8.60 -24.01
CA LEU A 11 -11.20 -7.66 -23.73
C LEU A 11 -11.99 -8.06 -22.48
N GLY A 12 -12.15 -9.37 -22.22
CA GLY A 12 -12.76 -9.90 -20.99
C GLY A 12 -11.91 -9.69 -19.73
N ILE A 13 -10.59 -9.86 -19.80
CA ILE A 13 -9.65 -9.63 -18.68
C ILE A 13 -9.47 -8.14 -18.41
N GLY A 14 -9.38 -7.31 -19.47
CA GLY A 14 -9.43 -5.86 -19.35
C GLY A 14 -10.73 -5.39 -18.70
N SER A 15 -11.86 -6.04 -19.02
CA SER A 15 -13.16 -5.78 -18.39
C SER A 15 -13.25 -6.30 -16.94
N ALA A 16 -12.55 -7.39 -16.57
CA ALA A 16 -12.50 -7.89 -15.20
C ALA A 16 -11.59 -7.02 -14.30
N ALA A 17 -10.47 -6.53 -14.84
CA ALA A 17 -9.62 -5.53 -14.18
C ALA A 17 -10.35 -4.18 -14.04
N LEU A 18 -11.10 -3.74 -15.07
CA LEU A 18 -12.01 -2.59 -14.96
C LEU A 18 -13.22 -2.83 -14.04
N ALA A 19 -13.69 -4.07 -13.90
CA ALA A 19 -14.80 -4.39 -13.01
C ALA A 19 -14.36 -4.40 -11.54
N LEU A 20 -13.10 -4.78 -11.25
CA LEU A 20 -12.48 -4.61 -9.92
C LEU A 20 -12.31 -3.13 -9.59
N LEU A 21 -11.93 -2.29 -10.56
CA LEU A 21 -11.97 -0.82 -10.45
C LEU A 21 -13.37 -0.26 -10.13
N GLY A 22 -14.45 -0.98 -10.49
CA GLY A 22 -15.84 -0.55 -10.28
C GLY A 22 -16.51 -1.09 -9.00
N ALA A 23 -15.83 -1.93 -8.22
CA ALA A 23 -16.39 -2.62 -7.05
C ALA A 23 -15.87 -2.06 -5.72
N VAL A 24 -15.62 -0.76 -5.64
CA VAL A 24 -15.27 -0.06 -4.40
C VAL A 24 -16.51 -0.02 -3.49
N PRO A 25 -16.52 -0.68 -2.32
CA PRO A 25 -17.65 -0.60 -1.40
C PRO A 25 -17.72 0.79 -0.76
N ALA A 26 -18.93 1.25 -0.43
CA ALA A 26 -19.16 2.53 0.24
C ALA A 26 -18.66 2.50 1.70
N ALA A 27 -18.17 3.65 2.18
CA ALA A 27 -17.61 3.86 3.51
C ALA A 27 -18.50 3.31 4.64
N ALA A 28 -17.89 2.55 5.56
CA ALA A 28 -18.57 1.99 6.71
C ALA A 28 -18.81 3.05 7.81
N GLN A 29 -20.03 3.07 8.35
CA GLN A 29 -20.37 3.89 9.52
C GLN A 29 -19.63 3.41 10.78
N VAL A 30 -19.36 4.34 11.71
CA VAL A 30 -18.73 4.09 13.01
C VAL A 30 -19.34 2.86 13.69
N PRO A 31 -18.55 1.82 14.06
CA PRO A 31 -19.09 0.71 14.81
C PRO A 31 -19.58 1.16 16.19
N PRO A 32 -20.69 0.62 16.72
CA PRO A 32 -21.17 0.94 18.05
C PRO A 32 -20.10 0.58 19.09
N CYS A 33 -19.91 1.43 20.10
CA CYS A 33 -18.84 1.22 21.10
C CYS A 33 -18.94 -0.17 21.77
N PRO A 34 -17.82 -0.91 21.91
CA PRO A 34 -17.82 -2.21 22.57
C PRO A 34 -18.16 -2.12 24.07
N PRO A 35 -18.96 -3.06 24.61
CA PRO A 35 -19.47 -3.02 25.99
C PRO A 35 -18.43 -3.26 27.09
N GLU A 36 -17.21 -3.68 26.73
CA GLU A 36 -16.15 -4.03 27.70
C GLU A 36 -15.19 -2.86 28.02
N ALA A 37 -15.36 -1.72 27.35
CA ALA A 37 -14.69 -0.48 27.74
C ALA A 37 -15.55 0.24 28.77
N ASN A 38 -15.13 0.25 30.05
CA ASN A 38 -15.67 1.12 31.10
C ASN A 38 -15.47 2.65 30.81
N SER A 39 -15.23 3.04 29.56
CA SER A 39 -14.85 4.39 29.13
C SER A 39 -15.69 4.95 27.98
N CYS A 40 -16.73 4.27 27.49
CA CYS A 40 -17.69 4.89 26.59
C CYS A 40 -18.89 5.43 27.36
N ILE A 41 -18.94 6.75 27.58
CA ILE A 41 -20.14 7.41 28.10
C ILE A 41 -21.16 7.46 26.95
N GLY A 42 -22.15 6.56 26.98
CA GLY A 42 -23.38 6.73 26.23
C GLY A 42 -24.18 7.95 26.71
N PRO A 43 -25.16 8.45 25.95
CA PRO A 43 -25.92 9.64 26.32
C PRO A 43 -26.63 9.38 27.65
N ILE A 44 -26.20 10.07 28.71
CA ILE A 44 -26.72 9.84 30.06
C ILE A 44 -28.19 10.28 30.10
N GLY A 45 -29.10 9.32 30.20
CA GLY A 45 -30.52 9.50 30.51
C GLY A 45 -30.77 9.93 31.98
N PRO A 46 -32.01 10.31 32.32
CA PRO A 46 -32.27 11.36 33.30
C PRO A 46 -32.18 10.89 34.75
N ILE A 47 -31.42 11.60 35.57
CA ILE A 47 -31.47 11.51 37.04
C ILE A 47 -31.83 12.90 37.57
N GLY A 48 -33.05 13.05 38.09
CA GLY A 48 -33.48 14.20 38.90
C GLY A 48 -33.45 13.88 40.40
N PRO A 49 -33.91 14.77 41.31
CA PRO A 49 -34.18 16.20 41.15
C PRO A 49 -33.34 17.03 42.15
N ALA A 50 -32.22 17.57 41.70
CA ALA A 50 -31.56 18.74 42.33
C ALA A 50 -30.98 19.72 41.29
N ILE A 51 -31.17 19.45 40.00
CA ILE A 51 -30.81 20.34 38.89
C ILE A 51 -32.00 20.37 37.94
N GLY A 52 -33.03 21.13 38.34
CA GLY A 52 -34.17 21.41 37.49
C GLY A 52 -33.91 22.68 36.69
N ALA A 53 -33.37 22.54 35.48
CA ALA A 53 -33.60 23.39 34.30
C ALA A 53 -32.53 23.21 33.18
N VAL A 54 -32.16 21.99 32.75
CA VAL A 54 -31.39 21.83 31.49
C VAL A 54 -31.81 20.57 30.72
N ALA A 55 -33.11 20.28 30.69
CA ALA A 55 -33.71 19.32 29.75
C ALA A 55 -34.75 20.06 28.90
N SER A 56 -34.26 20.94 28.02
CA SER A 56 -35.01 21.52 26.89
C SER A 56 -34.12 22.47 26.08
N PHE A 57 -32.96 22.00 25.61
CA PHE A 57 -32.21 22.70 24.55
C PHE A 57 -31.70 21.65 23.56
N GLY A 58 -32.57 21.30 22.60
CA GLY A 58 -32.14 20.63 21.39
C GLY A 58 -31.46 21.63 20.47
N THR A 59 -30.28 21.28 19.95
CA THR A 59 -29.40 22.11 19.10
C THR A 59 -28.97 23.47 19.73
N PRO A 60 -28.17 24.29 19.05
CA PRO A 60 -26.71 24.29 18.85
C PRO A 60 -25.92 24.96 20.02
N VAL A 61 -24.57 24.89 19.96
CA VAL A 61 -23.53 25.65 20.72
C VAL A 61 -23.99 26.45 21.96
N SER A 62 -23.47 26.10 23.16
CA SER A 62 -23.63 26.95 24.35
C SER A 62 -22.38 27.81 24.64
N PRO A 63 -22.53 29.15 24.81
CA PRO A 63 -21.45 30.15 24.95
C PRO A 63 -20.70 30.16 26.30
N LEU A 64 -20.87 29.14 27.13
CA LEU A 64 -20.12 28.98 28.38
C LEU A 64 -18.82 28.18 28.18
N MET A 65 -18.77 27.27 27.20
CA MET A 65 -17.54 26.58 26.79
C MET A 65 -16.59 27.52 26.06
N SER A 66 -17.12 28.47 25.28
CA SER A 66 -16.30 29.57 24.73
C SER A 66 -15.70 30.43 25.84
N LEU A 67 -16.35 30.55 27.00
CA LEU A 67 -15.90 31.40 28.12
C LEU A 67 -14.80 30.75 28.97
N VAL A 68 -14.73 29.42 29.02
CA VAL A 68 -13.65 28.66 29.68
C VAL A 68 -12.49 28.45 28.74
N TYR A 69 -12.75 28.23 27.45
CA TYR A 69 -11.72 28.33 26.41
C TYR A 69 -11.12 29.74 26.43
N ASP A 70 -11.92 30.81 26.57
CA ASP A 70 -11.45 32.23 26.59
C ASP A 70 -10.59 32.64 27.78
N LYS A 71 -10.47 31.76 28.77
CA LYS A 71 -9.65 31.98 29.95
C LYS A 71 -8.23 31.43 29.80
N LEU A 72 -7.96 30.67 28.73
CA LEU A 72 -6.62 30.23 28.36
C LEU A 72 -5.91 31.37 27.61
N SER A 73 -4.63 31.60 27.89
CA SER A 73 -3.86 32.58 27.11
C SER A 73 -3.76 32.13 25.65
N ASP A 74 -3.62 33.08 24.72
CA ASP A 74 -3.57 32.77 23.28
C ASP A 74 -2.43 31.78 22.95
N ASN A 75 -1.30 31.84 23.66
CA ASN A 75 -0.20 30.88 23.54
C ASN A 75 -0.55 29.47 24.05
N GLU A 76 -1.33 29.35 25.12
CA GLU A 76 -1.75 28.03 25.67
C GLU A 76 -2.84 27.37 24.82
N ARG A 77 -3.68 28.17 24.15
CA ARG A 77 -4.64 27.69 23.15
C ARG A 77 -3.92 27.21 21.91
N GLU A 78 -2.96 28.00 21.41
CA GLU A 78 -2.17 27.66 20.24
C GLU A 78 -1.25 26.45 20.49
N GLU A 79 -0.66 26.30 21.69
CA GLU A 79 0.11 25.11 22.08
C GLU A 79 -0.77 23.86 22.24
N ARG A 80 -1.97 23.97 22.82
CA ARG A 80 -2.87 22.81 22.99
C ARG A 80 -3.62 22.42 21.72
N GLN A 81 -3.75 23.35 20.77
CA GLN A 81 -4.32 23.11 19.45
C GLN A 81 -3.26 22.53 18.48
N LYS A 82 -1.98 22.87 18.65
CA LYS A 82 -0.84 22.16 18.03
C LYS A 82 -0.68 20.71 18.50
N GLN A 83 -1.29 20.33 19.63
CA GLN A 83 -1.24 18.97 20.19
C GLN A 83 -2.37 18.04 19.71
N ILE A 84 -3.27 18.53 18.86
CA ILE A 84 -4.28 17.69 18.22
C ILE A 84 -4.23 17.82 16.68
N PRO A 85 -3.15 17.33 16.03
CA PRO A 85 -3.19 17.03 14.61
C PRO A 85 -3.47 15.55 14.42
N GLY A 86 -4.59 15.23 13.78
CA GLY A 86 -4.83 13.93 13.15
C GLY A 86 -3.90 13.62 11.97
N ALA A 87 -3.05 14.57 11.62
CA ALA A 87 -2.10 14.48 10.53
C ALA A 87 -1.05 13.39 10.74
N THR A 88 -0.75 13.00 12.00
CA THR A 88 0.13 11.85 12.32
C THR A 88 -0.42 10.55 11.73
N TYR A 89 -1.70 10.24 11.97
CA TYR A 89 -2.34 9.03 11.43
C TYR A 89 -2.29 9.00 9.89
N TYR A 90 -2.48 10.15 9.26
CA TYR A 90 -2.39 10.26 7.81
C TYR A 90 -0.99 10.24 7.26
N ALA A 91 -0.03 10.78 8.00
CA ALA A 91 1.37 10.71 7.64
C ALA A 91 1.82 9.24 7.59
N GLU A 92 1.44 8.46 8.61
CA GLU A 92 1.68 7.03 8.70
C GLU A 92 0.94 6.26 7.60
N GLU A 93 -0.35 6.54 7.37
CA GLU A 93 -1.12 5.86 6.31
C GLU A 93 -0.61 6.19 4.91
N ALA A 94 -0.20 7.44 4.64
CA ALA A 94 0.42 7.83 3.38
C ALA A 94 1.79 7.15 3.19
N ALA A 95 2.52 6.86 4.26
CA ALA A 95 3.76 6.09 4.20
C ALA A 95 3.49 4.61 3.92
N GLU A 96 2.54 3.97 4.61
CA GLU A 96 2.17 2.56 4.37
C GLU A 96 1.50 2.38 2.99
N SER A 97 0.71 3.34 2.50
CA SER A 97 0.14 3.32 1.15
C SER A 97 1.23 3.21 0.07
N ARG A 98 2.29 4.04 0.16
CA ARG A 98 3.47 3.91 -0.70
C ARG A 98 4.16 2.55 -0.52
N ALA A 99 4.22 2.04 0.71
CA ALA A 99 4.74 0.71 1.04
C ALA A 99 4.01 -0.42 0.31
N ARG A 100 2.70 -0.29 0.16
CA ARG A 100 1.85 -1.24 -0.59
C ARG A 100 2.06 -1.12 -2.09
N THR A 101 2.15 0.09 -2.64
CA THR A 101 2.44 0.27 -4.07
C THR A 101 3.81 -0.31 -4.45
N ASN A 102 4.84 -0.07 -3.64
CA ASN A 102 6.15 -0.68 -3.89
C ASN A 102 6.15 -2.20 -3.71
N ALA A 103 5.33 -2.73 -2.81
CA ALA A 103 5.11 -4.18 -2.73
C ALA A 103 4.44 -4.71 -4.01
N ALA A 104 3.47 -4.00 -4.60
CA ALA A 104 2.85 -4.36 -5.87
C ALA A 104 3.85 -4.33 -7.05
N GLN A 105 4.77 -3.37 -7.08
CA GLN A 105 5.89 -3.35 -8.05
C GLN A 105 6.90 -4.48 -7.80
N ALA A 106 7.15 -4.84 -6.55
CA ALA A 106 7.99 -6.00 -6.22
C ALA A 106 7.30 -7.33 -6.56
N LEU A 107 5.97 -7.39 -6.42
CA LEU A 107 5.09 -8.49 -6.81
C LEU A 107 5.01 -8.62 -8.33
N ASP A 108 5.00 -7.51 -9.05
CA ASP A 108 5.15 -7.54 -10.49
C ASP A 108 6.45 -8.29 -10.93
N GLN A 109 7.54 -8.08 -10.21
CA GLN A 109 8.78 -8.82 -10.41
C GLN A 109 8.76 -10.23 -9.77
N LEU A 110 7.71 -10.60 -9.02
CA LEU A 110 7.41 -11.97 -8.56
C LEU A 110 6.79 -12.81 -9.68
N PHE A 111 5.91 -12.22 -10.48
CA PHE A 111 5.06 -12.91 -11.46
C PHE A 111 5.78 -13.33 -12.75
N GLY A 112 7.09 -13.48 -12.65
CA GLY A 112 7.92 -13.98 -13.71
C GLY A 112 8.09 -12.99 -14.85
N ARG A 113 9.24 -12.30 -14.82
CA ARG A 113 10.03 -12.05 -16.06
C ARG A 113 10.47 -13.35 -16.77
N ASP A 114 9.88 -14.48 -16.42
CA ASP A 114 9.95 -15.80 -17.05
C ASP A 114 9.06 -15.96 -18.29
N GLN A 115 8.92 -14.88 -19.06
CA GLN A 115 8.61 -14.99 -20.48
C GLN A 115 9.88 -15.30 -21.29
N GLY A 116 10.84 -15.97 -20.65
CA GLY A 116 12.16 -16.30 -21.14
C GLY A 116 13.23 -15.30 -20.68
N VAL A 117 14.41 -15.70 -20.19
CA VAL A 117 15.35 -16.52 -20.96
C VAL A 117 14.73 -16.91 -22.29
N ASP A 118 14.58 -15.93 -23.17
CA ASP A 118 14.60 -16.31 -24.55
C ASP A 118 16.01 -16.90 -24.71
N PRO A 119 16.19 -18.21 -24.98
CA PRO A 119 17.51 -18.73 -25.35
C PRO A 119 18.08 -18.00 -26.60
N THR A 120 17.29 -17.10 -27.18
CA THR A 120 17.58 -16.21 -28.30
C THR A 120 17.68 -14.72 -27.91
N TYR A 121 18.31 -14.35 -26.79
CA TYR A 121 18.94 -13.01 -26.73
C TYR A 121 20.11 -12.94 -27.71
N GLY A 122 19.76 -12.57 -28.93
CA GLY A 122 20.61 -12.63 -30.12
C GLY A 122 19.88 -13.39 -31.20
N VAL A 123 19.29 -12.65 -32.14
CA VAL A 123 19.24 -12.98 -33.57
C VAL A 123 19.60 -14.46 -33.88
N GLN A 124 18.62 -15.35 -33.79
CA GLN A 124 18.49 -16.34 -34.86
C GLN A 124 17.48 -15.80 -35.86
N GLU A 125 17.81 -14.67 -36.50
CA GLU A 125 17.48 -14.58 -37.91
C GLU A 125 18.17 -15.77 -38.59
N GLY A 126 17.40 -16.83 -38.84
CA GLY A 126 17.76 -17.83 -39.84
C GLY A 126 17.99 -19.27 -39.40
N ARG A 127 17.63 -19.74 -38.20
CA ARG A 127 17.65 -21.19 -37.91
C ARG A 127 16.45 -21.70 -37.09
N ASN A 128 15.64 -22.49 -37.79
CA ASN A 128 14.74 -23.55 -37.35
C ASN A 128 13.57 -23.19 -36.40
N ALA A 129 12.42 -22.97 -37.01
CA ALA A 129 11.09 -22.95 -36.39
C ALA A 129 10.60 -24.34 -35.90
N ASP A 130 11.51 -25.30 -35.67
CA ASP A 130 11.21 -26.71 -35.36
C ASP A 130 11.67 -27.15 -33.96
N LEU A 131 12.08 -26.23 -33.09
CA LEU A 131 12.29 -26.58 -31.68
C LEU A 131 10.92 -26.68 -30.98
N PRO A 132 10.63 -27.78 -30.26
CA PRO A 132 9.44 -27.83 -29.42
C PRO A 132 9.50 -26.66 -28.43
N PRO A 133 8.34 -26.07 -28.06
CA PRO A 133 8.30 -25.04 -27.02
C PRO A 133 9.08 -25.56 -25.81
N ALA A 134 10.00 -24.75 -25.28
CA ALA A 134 10.69 -25.08 -24.04
C ALA A 134 9.65 -25.47 -22.97
N PRO A 135 9.96 -26.42 -22.06
CA PRO A 135 9.06 -26.76 -20.97
C PRO A 135 8.59 -25.47 -20.29
N ASN A 136 7.28 -25.30 -20.22
CA ASN A 136 6.63 -24.21 -19.52
C ASN A 136 6.14 -24.79 -18.18
N PRO A 137 7.00 -24.99 -17.18
CA PRO A 137 6.60 -25.68 -15.96
C PRO A 137 5.75 -24.76 -15.09
N SER A 138 4.95 -25.41 -14.24
CA SER A 138 4.38 -24.79 -13.06
C SER A 138 5.51 -24.43 -12.10
N LEU A 139 5.41 -23.30 -11.42
CA LEU A 139 6.41 -22.87 -10.44
C LEU A 139 5.76 -22.70 -9.08
N PHE A 140 6.45 -23.18 -8.06
CA PHE A 140 6.20 -22.76 -6.68
C PHE A 140 7.30 -21.78 -6.31
N TRP A 141 6.93 -20.65 -5.72
CA TRP A 141 7.91 -19.65 -5.32
C TRP A 141 7.67 -19.14 -3.91
N MET A 142 8.75 -18.62 -3.33
CA MET A 142 8.76 -17.94 -2.05
C MET A 142 9.64 -16.69 -2.13
N ARG A 143 9.30 -15.64 -1.39
CA ARG A 143 10.06 -14.39 -1.34
C ARG A 143 9.98 -13.72 0.02
N GLY A 144 11.12 -13.20 0.46
CA GLY A 144 11.23 -12.26 1.56
C GLY A 144 11.41 -10.84 1.04
N VAL A 145 10.78 -9.88 1.71
CA VAL A 145 10.82 -8.46 1.40
C VAL A 145 11.19 -7.70 2.66
N GLY A 146 12.08 -6.72 2.55
CA GLY A 146 12.38 -5.73 3.58
C GLY A 146 12.14 -4.33 3.04
N ARG A 147 11.61 -3.43 3.87
CA ARG A 147 11.25 -2.07 3.50
C ARG A 147 11.79 -1.09 4.54
N VAL A 148 12.32 0.03 4.05
CA VAL A 148 12.68 1.21 4.85
C VAL A 148 12.26 2.45 4.09
N GLY A 149 11.62 3.40 4.77
CA GLY A 149 11.12 4.62 4.15
C GLY A 149 11.15 5.78 5.13
N SER A 150 11.06 6.98 4.59
CA SER A 150 10.98 8.22 5.37
C SER A 150 10.14 9.24 4.62
N SER A 151 9.39 10.05 5.36
CA SER A 151 8.69 11.24 4.85
C SER A 151 9.09 12.46 5.68
N GLN A 152 9.22 13.59 5.01
CA GLN A 152 9.52 14.86 5.66
C GLN A 152 8.23 15.47 6.24
N GLN A 153 8.41 16.24 7.31
CA GLN A 153 7.33 17.02 7.92
C GLN A 153 6.66 17.93 6.87
N GLN A 154 5.33 17.96 6.87
CA GLN A 154 4.54 18.79 5.97
C GLN A 154 3.40 19.49 6.71
N GLY A 155 3.48 20.82 6.79
CA GLY A 155 2.53 21.60 7.60
C GLY A 155 2.55 21.13 9.06
N ASP A 156 1.38 20.78 9.58
CA ASP A 156 1.19 20.29 10.94
C ASP A 156 1.42 18.76 11.06
N ALA A 157 1.74 18.09 9.95
CA ALA A 157 1.99 16.66 9.94
C ALA A 157 3.47 16.34 10.21
N PRO A 158 3.77 15.46 11.18
CA PRO A 158 5.14 15.14 11.55
C PRO A 158 5.88 14.38 10.45
N ALA A 159 7.22 14.37 10.53
CA ALA A 159 8.02 13.45 9.74
C ALA A 159 7.74 12.01 10.18
N VAL A 160 7.80 11.06 9.24
CA VAL A 160 7.55 9.64 9.52
C VAL A 160 8.71 8.80 9.03
N ASP A 161 9.25 7.96 9.89
CA ASP A 161 10.16 6.90 9.53
C ASP A 161 9.42 5.56 9.54
N MET A 162 9.66 4.74 8.52
CA MET A 162 9.02 3.44 8.37
C MET A 162 10.08 2.37 8.17
N HIS A 163 9.87 1.24 8.81
CA HIS A 163 10.61 0.01 8.52
C HIS A 163 9.70 -1.20 8.65
N GLY A 164 10.01 -2.26 7.92
CA GLY A 164 9.17 -3.45 7.96
C GLY A 164 9.66 -4.55 7.06
N GLY A 165 8.94 -5.66 7.08
CA GLY A 165 9.23 -6.81 6.26
C GLY A 165 7.98 -7.61 5.92
N ALA A 166 8.10 -8.44 4.90
CA ALA A 166 7.03 -9.32 4.46
C ALA A 166 7.57 -10.64 3.91
N GLY A 167 6.78 -11.69 4.03
CA GLY A 167 7.03 -13.01 3.46
C GLY A 167 5.86 -13.45 2.60
N PHE A 168 6.16 -13.91 1.39
CA PHE A 168 5.16 -14.36 0.43
C PHE A 168 5.50 -15.76 -0.11
N ILE A 169 4.45 -16.51 -0.42
CA ILE A 169 4.51 -17.74 -1.19
C ILE A 169 3.49 -17.67 -2.32
N GLY A 170 3.78 -18.36 -3.42
CA GLY A 170 2.86 -18.37 -4.56
C GLY A 170 3.06 -19.54 -5.50
N LEU A 171 2.10 -19.65 -6.41
CA LEU A 171 2.04 -20.64 -7.46
C LEU A 171 1.84 -19.94 -8.80
N ASP A 172 2.63 -20.35 -9.79
CA ASP A 172 2.55 -19.93 -11.18
C ASP A 172 2.18 -21.12 -12.04
N LEU A 173 1.10 -21.00 -12.80
CA LEU A 173 0.57 -22.06 -13.64
C LEU A 173 0.51 -21.59 -15.10
N PRO A 174 1.09 -22.35 -16.04
CA PRO A 174 0.89 -22.10 -17.46
C PRO A 174 -0.55 -22.43 -17.86
N TYR A 175 -1.22 -21.52 -18.57
CA TYR A 175 -2.49 -21.81 -19.22
C TYR A 175 -2.27 -22.28 -20.66
N ASP A 176 -1.37 -21.60 -21.37
CA ASP A 176 -0.91 -21.97 -22.70
C ASP A 176 0.56 -21.56 -22.89
N ALA A 177 1.06 -21.57 -24.13
CA ALA A 177 2.45 -21.20 -24.42
C ALA A 177 2.78 -19.72 -24.17
N GLN A 178 1.77 -18.87 -24.07
CA GLN A 178 1.88 -17.41 -24.01
C GLN A 178 1.35 -16.84 -22.70
N THR A 179 0.42 -17.52 -22.04
CA THR A 179 -0.35 -17.04 -20.89
C THR A 179 -0.04 -17.84 -19.64
N ARG A 180 0.21 -17.13 -18.54
CA ARG A 180 0.35 -17.70 -17.20
C ARG A 180 -0.61 -17.01 -16.24
N PHE A 181 -1.09 -17.77 -15.27
CA PHE A 181 -1.83 -17.26 -14.12
C PHE A 181 -1.12 -17.67 -12.85
N GLY A 182 -1.21 -16.85 -11.83
CA GLY A 182 -0.73 -17.24 -10.53
C GLY A 182 -1.52 -16.64 -9.39
N ILE A 183 -1.29 -17.23 -8.23
CA ILE A 183 -1.84 -16.81 -6.96
C ILE A 183 -0.72 -16.70 -5.94
N ALA A 184 -0.86 -15.77 -5.00
CA ALA A 184 0.08 -15.59 -3.91
C ALA A 184 -0.65 -15.26 -2.62
N ALA A 185 -0.03 -15.62 -1.50
CA ALA A 185 -0.45 -15.17 -0.19
C ALA A 185 0.79 -14.81 0.63
N GLY A 186 0.62 -13.92 1.60
CA GLY A 186 1.73 -13.51 2.44
C GLY A 186 1.30 -12.76 3.68
N TYR A 187 2.29 -12.51 4.51
CA TYR A 187 2.15 -11.75 5.74
C TYR A 187 3.21 -10.64 5.75
N SER A 188 2.82 -9.45 6.22
CA SER A 188 3.71 -8.32 6.40
C SER A 188 3.59 -7.76 7.81
N ARG A 189 4.69 -7.21 8.30
CA ARG A 189 4.70 -6.38 9.49
C ARG A 189 5.46 -5.09 9.19
N SER A 190 4.85 -3.96 9.51
CA SER A 190 5.45 -2.63 9.41
C SER A 190 5.40 -1.94 10.77
N PHE A 191 6.41 -1.12 11.02
CA PHE A 191 6.50 -0.21 12.14
C PHE A 191 6.74 1.18 11.56
N LEU A 192 5.90 2.13 11.97
CA LEU A 192 6.00 3.53 11.62
C LEU A 192 6.18 4.32 12.90
N GLU A 193 7.07 5.28 12.88
CA GLU A 193 7.40 6.14 14.01
C GLU A 193 7.47 7.59 13.52
N THR A 194 7.02 8.52 14.36
CA THR A 194 7.07 9.95 14.06
C THR A 194 8.05 10.67 14.99
N ASP A 195 8.45 11.88 14.61
CA ASP A 195 9.29 12.75 15.46
C ASP A 195 8.60 13.26 16.74
N THR A 196 7.30 12.98 16.87
CA THR A 196 6.48 13.26 18.07
C THR A 196 6.30 12.05 18.97
N ASP A 197 7.22 11.07 18.90
CA ASP A 197 7.19 9.82 19.67
C ASP A 197 5.87 9.04 19.53
N SER A 198 5.18 9.20 18.38
CA SER A 198 4.00 8.40 18.02
C SER A 198 4.44 7.22 17.17
N ASN A 199 3.73 6.11 17.30
CA ASN A 199 4.00 4.91 16.51
C ASN A 199 2.73 4.23 16.04
N LEU A 200 2.87 3.53 14.92
CA LEU A 200 1.87 2.65 14.34
C LEU A 200 2.52 1.31 13.98
N GLU A 201 1.97 0.25 14.53
CA GLU A 201 2.28 -1.12 14.18
C GLU A 201 1.19 -1.65 13.25
N ALA A 202 1.59 -2.24 12.12
CA ALA A 202 0.66 -2.77 11.13
C ALA A 202 1.00 -4.23 10.78
N ASP A 203 0.05 -5.12 11.08
CA ASP A 203 0.09 -6.54 10.73
C ASP A 203 -0.84 -6.82 9.54
N GLY A 204 -0.24 -7.15 8.38
CA GLY A 204 -0.95 -7.29 7.11
C GLY A 204 -1.02 -8.73 6.62
N TYR A 205 -2.20 -9.14 6.15
CA TYR A 205 -2.47 -10.45 5.56
C TYR A 205 -2.92 -10.28 4.12
N HIS A 206 -2.17 -10.86 3.18
CA HIS A 206 -2.28 -10.56 1.76
C HIS A 206 -2.73 -11.78 0.97
N ILE A 207 -3.60 -11.57 -0.02
CA ILE A 207 -3.90 -12.52 -1.08
C ILE A 207 -3.85 -11.79 -2.43
N SER A 208 -3.16 -12.38 -3.40
CA SER A 208 -2.98 -11.78 -4.72
C SER A 208 -3.29 -12.78 -5.82
N GLY A 209 -3.90 -12.29 -6.89
CA GLY A 209 -4.07 -13.00 -8.14
C GLY A 209 -3.43 -12.20 -9.27
N TYR A 210 -2.82 -12.88 -10.22
CA TYR A 210 -2.10 -12.22 -11.30
C TYR A 210 -2.05 -13.06 -12.56
N ALA A 211 -1.80 -12.38 -13.68
CA ALA A 211 -1.68 -13.00 -14.98
C ALA A 211 -0.62 -12.29 -15.82
N THR A 212 0.09 -13.06 -16.64
CA THR A 212 1.02 -12.53 -17.63
C THR A 212 0.74 -13.13 -19.00
N HIS A 213 1.03 -12.37 -20.04
CA HIS A 213 0.87 -12.81 -21.41
C HIS A 213 1.90 -12.20 -22.34
N ALA A 214 2.40 -13.03 -23.23
CA ALA A 214 3.38 -12.65 -24.24
C ALA A 214 2.84 -12.90 -25.64
N ASN A 215 2.86 -11.88 -26.48
CA ASN A 215 2.54 -12.00 -27.90
C ASN A 215 3.62 -11.31 -28.75
N GLY A 216 4.55 -12.11 -29.27
CA GLY A 216 5.71 -11.59 -30.00
C GLY A 216 6.59 -10.72 -29.10
N PRO A 217 6.87 -9.45 -29.43
CA PRO A 217 7.61 -8.52 -28.57
C PRO A 217 6.74 -7.88 -27.47
N TRP A 218 5.42 -7.97 -27.56
CA TRP A 218 4.52 -7.36 -26.59
C TRP A 218 4.41 -8.24 -25.34
N ARG A 219 4.40 -7.60 -24.17
CA ARG A 219 4.07 -8.24 -22.89
C ARG A 219 2.93 -7.47 -22.24
N MET A 220 2.09 -8.23 -21.56
CA MET A 220 0.98 -7.70 -20.78
C MET A 220 0.98 -8.40 -19.43
N ARG A 221 0.67 -7.65 -18.39
CA ARG A 221 0.61 -8.16 -17.03
C ARG A 221 -0.48 -7.46 -16.25
N ALA A 222 -1.10 -8.20 -15.34
CA ALA A 222 -2.07 -7.66 -14.41
C ALA A 222 -1.93 -8.35 -13.05
N ILE A 223 -2.10 -7.59 -11.99
CA ILE A 223 -2.12 -8.05 -10.60
C ILE A 223 -3.28 -7.37 -9.89
N ALA A 224 -3.98 -8.13 -9.05
CA ALA A 224 -4.83 -7.59 -8.01
C ALA A 224 -4.46 -8.23 -6.65
N THR A 225 -4.38 -7.40 -5.62
CA THR A 225 -4.05 -7.79 -4.25
C THR A 225 -5.09 -7.26 -3.30
N TYR A 226 -5.62 -8.12 -2.45
CA TYR A 226 -6.39 -7.75 -1.28
C TYR A 226 -5.54 -7.95 -0.04
N ALA A 227 -5.55 -6.98 0.86
CA ALA A 227 -4.89 -7.07 2.15
C ALA A 227 -5.81 -6.62 3.27
N TYR A 228 -5.82 -7.37 4.36
CA TYR A 228 -6.42 -6.97 5.63
C TYR A 228 -5.30 -6.59 6.59
N TYR A 229 -5.45 -5.47 7.29
CA TYR A 229 -4.50 -4.98 8.27
C TYR A 229 -5.15 -4.92 9.66
N ASP A 230 -4.42 -5.44 10.64
CA ASP A 230 -4.62 -5.13 12.06
C ASP A 230 -3.64 -4.01 12.41
N LEU A 231 -4.16 -2.91 12.96
CA LEU A 231 -3.44 -1.67 13.20
C LEU A 231 -3.48 -1.38 14.70
N GLU A 232 -2.32 -1.18 15.29
CA GLU A 232 -2.18 -0.71 16.67
C GLU A 232 -1.40 0.60 16.67
N SER A 233 -2.02 1.68 17.13
CA SER A 233 -1.39 2.99 17.21
C SER A 233 -1.22 3.43 18.64
N ARG A 234 -0.13 4.14 18.90
CA ARG A 234 0.16 4.80 20.18
C ARG A 234 0.63 6.21 19.91
N ARG A 235 0.10 7.18 20.65
CA ARG A 235 0.57 8.56 20.59
C ARG A 235 0.70 9.16 21.97
N GLU A 236 1.70 10.01 22.15
CA GLU A 236 1.83 10.80 23.34
C GLU A 236 0.94 12.05 23.26
N ILE A 237 0.14 12.25 24.30
CA ILE A 237 -0.70 13.43 24.48
C ILE A 237 -0.14 14.22 25.65
N PRO A 238 0.31 15.47 25.45
CA PRO A 238 0.76 16.29 26.55
C PRO A 238 -0.39 16.63 27.49
N TRP A 239 -0.17 16.45 28.79
CA TRP A 239 -1.13 16.70 29.85
C TRP A 239 -0.49 17.52 30.98
N GLY A 240 -0.66 18.85 30.90
CA GLY A 240 -0.09 19.75 31.90
C GLY A 240 1.44 19.77 31.81
N ARG A 241 2.12 19.18 32.79
CA ARG A 241 3.59 19.02 32.80
C ARG A 241 4.04 17.56 32.57
N GLU A 242 3.08 16.65 32.41
CA GLU A 242 3.28 15.22 32.18
C GLU A 242 2.82 14.88 30.75
N THR A 243 3.21 13.72 30.23
CA THR A 243 2.65 13.14 29.00
C THR A 243 1.79 11.93 29.36
N THR A 244 0.70 11.71 28.63
CA THR A 244 -0.11 10.49 28.73
C THR A 244 -0.15 9.79 27.39
N GLU A 245 -0.11 8.47 27.41
CA GLU A 245 -0.22 7.66 26.20
C GLU A 245 -1.70 7.44 25.84
N ALA A 246 -2.03 7.59 24.55
CA ALA A 246 -3.29 7.14 23.97
C ALA A 246 -3.01 5.98 23.03
N THR A 247 -3.78 4.90 23.16
CA THR A 247 -3.63 3.68 22.35
C THR A 247 -4.92 3.37 21.61
N ALA A 248 -4.83 2.91 20.36
CA ALA A 248 -5.98 2.41 19.61
C ALA A 248 -5.63 1.12 18.88
N SER A 249 -6.62 0.25 18.74
CA SER A 249 -6.54 -0.95 17.90
C SER A 249 -7.73 -0.96 16.97
N TYR A 250 -7.46 -1.11 15.68
CA TYR A 250 -8.43 -1.01 14.60
C TYR A 250 -7.97 -1.80 13.38
N SER A 251 -8.78 -1.79 12.32
CA SER A 251 -8.47 -2.54 11.12
C SER A 251 -8.63 -1.71 9.86
N ALA A 252 -7.91 -2.10 8.82
CA ALA A 252 -8.05 -1.52 7.50
C ALA A 252 -8.09 -2.61 6.41
N ASN A 253 -8.80 -2.32 5.33
CA ASN A 253 -8.86 -3.15 4.14
C ASN A 253 -8.21 -2.39 2.99
N ASN A 254 -7.33 -3.05 2.25
CA ASN A 254 -6.68 -2.46 1.10
C ASN A 254 -6.89 -3.34 -0.13
N ILE A 255 -7.25 -2.72 -1.24
CA ILE A 255 -7.27 -3.33 -2.57
C ILE A 255 -6.30 -2.58 -3.45
N GLU A 256 -5.35 -3.30 -4.05
CA GLU A 256 -4.42 -2.77 -5.03
C GLU A 256 -4.65 -3.52 -6.35
N ALA A 257 -4.76 -2.80 -7.45
CA ALA A 257 -4.79 -3.40 -8.78
C ALA A 257 -3.90 -2.63 -9.74
N LEU A 258 -3.13 -3.35 -10.55
CA LEU A 258 -2.26 -2.78 -11.57
C LEU A 258 -2.34 -3.61 -12.86
N ALA A 259 -2.37 -2.93 -13.99
CA ALA A 259 -2.24 -3.51 -15.31
C ALA A 259 -1.15 -2.77 -16.08
N GLU A 260 -0.35 -3.50 -16.85
CA GLU A 260 0.71 -2.93 -17.66
C GLU A 260 0.82 -3.60 -19.02
N VAL A 261 1.21 -2.78 -20.01
CA VAL A 261 1.68 -3.22 -21.31
C VAL A 261 3.13 -2.75 -21.54
N SER A 262 3.94 -3.61 -22.13
CA SER A 262 5.32 -3.30 -22.49
C SER A 262 5.71 -3.89 -23.84
N TYR A 263 6.80 -3.38 -24.40
CA TYR A 263 7.33 -3.80 -25.69
C TYR A 263 8.82 -4.13 -25.58
N VAL A 264 9.21 -5.37 -25.81
CA VAL A 264 10.59 -5.83 -25.72
C VAL A 264 11.30 -5.64 -27.06
N ALA A 265 12.28 -4.74 -27.11
CA ALA A 265 13.20 -4.55 -28.23
C ALA A 265 14.59 -5.10 -27.86
N THR A 266 15.20 -5.90 -28.74
CA THR A 266 16.48 -6.55 -28.48
C THR A 266 17.60 -6.00 -29.37
N PHE A 267 18.76 -5.75 -28.76
CA PHE A 267 19.96 -5.21 -29.41
C PHE A 267 21.18 -6.04 -28.98
N GLY A 268 21.40 -7.17 -29.64
CA GLY A 268 22.41 -8.14 -29.20
C GLY A 268 22.01 -8.76 -27.86
N ALA A 269 22.87 -8.60 -26.84
CA ALA A 269 22.62 -9.10 -25.49
C ALA A 269 21.83 -8.12 -24.59
N LEU A 270 21.43 -6.96 -25.12
CA LEU A 270 20.67 -5.94 -24.39
C LEU A 270 19.18 -5.99 -24.79
N ALA A 271 18.32 -6.11 -23.78
CA ALA A 271 16.90 -5.88 -23.81
C ALA A 271 16.59 -4.43 -23.47
N VAL A 272 15.72 -3.78 -24.25
CA VAL A 272 15.08 -2.53 -23.86
C VAL A 272 13.58 -2.74 -23.89
N GLU A 273 12.93 -2.53 -22.76
CA GLU A 273 11.50 -2.77 -22.57
C GLU A 273 10.84 -1.50 -22.02
N PRO A 274 10.44 -0.56 -22.89
CA PRO A 274 9.51 0.51 -22.51
C PRO A 274 8.17 -0.07 -22.08
N TYR A 275 7.57 0.53 -21.06
CA TYR A 275 6.29 0.11 -20.51
C TYR A 275 5.41 1.28 -20.07
N ALA A 276 4.11 1.01 -20.02
CA ALA A 276 3.10 1.90 -19.47
C ALA A 276 2.12 1.09 -18.61
N SER A 277 1.93 1.53 -17.38
CA SER A 277 1.11 0.88 -16.36
C SER A 277 0.04 1.83 -15.88
N VAL A 278 -1.12 1.28 -15.54
CA VAL A 278 -2.19 1.97 -14.82
C VAL A 278 -2.57 1.14 -13.61
N GLY A 279 -2.84 1.80 -12.50
CA GLY A 279 -3.22 1.13 -11.27
C GLY A 279 -4.21 1.94 -10.44
N VAL A 280 -4.73 1.29 -9.42
CA VAL A 280 -5.59 1.89 -8.41
C VAL A 280 -5.25 1.27 -7.06
N SER A 281 -5.14 2.13 -6.06
CA SER A 281 -5.10 1.74 -4.67
C SER A 281 -6.37 2.21 -3.99
N TRP A 282 -7.07 1.32 -3.30
CA TRP A 282 -8.21 1.63 -2.46
C TRP A 282 -7.92 1.19 -1.04
N LEU A 283 -8.14 2.09 -0.10
CA LEU A 283 -7.97 1.84 1.32
C LEU A 283 -9.25 2.20 2.04
N ASP A 284 -9.67 1.35 2.97
CA ASP A 284 -10.76 1.60 3.90
C ASP A 284 -10.31 1.31 5.31
N THR A 285 -10.18 2.37 6.10
CA THR A 285 -9.76 2.31 7.49
C THR A 285 -10.97 2.45 8.38
N GLN A 286 -11.18 1.47 9.26
CA GLN A 286 -12.32 1.49 10.16
C GLN A 286 -12.18 2.61 11.19
N GLY A 287 -13.32 3.19 11.58
CA GLY A 287 -13.36 4.12 12.69
C GLY A 287 -13.01 3.43 14.00
N PHE A 288 -12.31 4.14 14.87
CA PHE A 288 -11.74 3.57 16.08
C PHE A 288 -11.89 4.48 17.28
N TRP A 289 -11.72 3.88 18.46
CA TRP A 289 -11.70 4.62 19.71
C TRP A 289 -10.33 4.55 20.39
N GLU A 290 -9.82 5.72 20.79
CA GLU A 290 -8.59 5.82 21.57
C GLU A 290 -8.87 5.50 23.05
N LYS A 291 -7.97 4.72 23.66
CA LYS A 291 -7.93 4.39 25.07
C LYS A 291 -6.85 5.20 25.75
N VAL A 292 -7.19 5.82 26.87
CA VAL A 292 -6.26 6.54 27.75
C VAL A 292 -6.28 5.94 29.16
N PRO A 293 -5.19 6.04 29.93
CA PRO A 293 -5.11 5.57 31.31
C PRO A 293 -6.21 6.14 32.21
N GLU A 294 -6.60 5.35 33.22
CA GLU A 294 -7.58 5.77 34.22
C GLU A 294 -7.07 6.99 35.00
N GLY A 295 -7.85 8.08 34.99
CA GLY A 295 -7.50 9.36 35.63
C GLY A 295 -6.92 10.41 34.69
N ALA A 296 -6.63 10.06 33.43
CA ALA A 296 -6.37 11.05 32.38
C ALA A 296 -7.64 11.88 32.08
N PRO A 297 -7.52 13.11 31.56
CA PRO A 297 -8.67 13.94 31.22
C PRO A 297 -9.58 13.20 30.24
N LYS A 298 -10.84 13.01 30.65
CA LYS A 298 -11.90 12.55 29.76
C LYS A 298 -12.41 13.71 28.89
N ASP A 299 -11.51 14.59 28.45
CA ASP A 299 -11.76 15.73 27.53
C ASP A 299 -10.90 15.61 26.23
N GLY A 300 -10.11 14.55 26.09
CA GLY A 300 -9.31 14.23 24.88
C GLY A 300 -10.11 13.67 23.70
N LEU A 301 -9.46 13.36 22.59
CA LEU A 301 -10.12 12.68 21.47
C LEU A 301 -10.42 11.25 21.86
N TRP A 302 -11.63 10.77 21.55
CA TRP A 302 -11.94 9.37 21.78
C TRP A 302 -12.35 8.66 20.51
N GLY A 303 -12.91 9.32 19.51
CA GLY A 303 -13.40 8.67 18.31
C GLY A 303 -12.83 9.27 17.04
N VAL A 304 -12.25 8.42 16.20
CA VAL A 304 -11.87 8.74 14.83
C VAL A 304 -12.88 8.05 13.90
N GLN A 305 -13.49 8.81 12.99
CA GLN A 305 -14.41 8.22 12.03
C GLN A 305 -13.66 7.39 10.99
N GLY A 306 -14.29 6.32 10.52
CA GLY A 306 -13.76 5.55 9.42
C GLY A 306 -13.72 6.40 8.15
N HIS A 307 -12.74 6.14 7.30
CA HIS A 307 -12.56 6.82 6.03
C HIS A 307 -12.15 5.83 4.96
N SER A 308 -12.44 6.18 3.71
CA SER A 308 -12.04 5.39 2.56
C SER A 308 -11.45 6.29 1.50
N GLU A 309 -10.34 5.86 0.92
CA GLU A 309 -9.52 6.64 -0.01
C GLU A 309 -9.27 5.82 -1.28
N THR A 310 -9.17 6.50 -2.41
CA THR A 310 -8.90 5.86 -3.70
C THR A 310 -7.92 6.70 -4.49
N TRP A 311 -6.81 6.08 -4.87
CA TRP A 311 -5.73 6.71 -5.62
C TRP A 311 -5.46 5.95 -6.91
N PRO A 312 -6.08 6.38 -8.02
CA PRO A 312 -5.66 5.96 -9.35
C PRO A 312 -4.26 6.49 -9.63
N TYR A 313 -3.43 5.73 -10.32
CA TYR A 313 -2.09 6.17 -10.71
C TYR A 313 -1.68 5.58 -12.06
N SER A 314 -0.65 6.17 -12.67
CA SER A 314 0.02 5.62 -13.84
C SER A 314 1.53 5.57 -13.62
N ILE A 315 2.18 4.66 -14.33
CA ILE A 315 3.64 4.57 -14.36
C ILE A 315 4.04 4.48 -15.82
N ILE A 316 4.99 5.32 -16.24
CA ILE A 316 5.66 5.17 -17.52
C ILE A 316 7.14 5.00 -17.29
N GLY A 317 7.76 4.06 -17.99
CA GLY A 317 9.16 3.77 -17.74
C GLY A 317 9.80 2.90 -18.80
N ALA A 318 11.05 2.54 -18.55
CA ALA A 318 11.80 1.63 -19.38
C ALA A 318 12.71 0.74 -18.54
N ARG A 319 12.76 -0.53 -18.95
CA ARG A 319 13.63 -1.53 -18.36
C ARG A 319 14.74 -1.90 -19.30
N LEU A 320 15.92 -2.06 -18.74
CA LEU A 320 17.09 -2.58 -19.41
C LEU A 320 17.43 -3.92 -18.77
N THR A 321 17.59 -4.96 -19.57
CA THR A 321 18.01 -6.28 -19.08
C THR A 321 19.14 -6.77 -19.97
N THR A 322 20.16 -7.40 -19.39
CA THR A 322 21.14 -8.15 -20.17
C THR A 322 21.25 -9.56 -19.61
N GLN A 323 21.86 -10.47 -20.35
CA GLN A 323 22.00 -11.86 -19.96
C GLN A 323 23.40 -12.35 -20.30
N PHE A 324 23.99 -13.12 -19.38
CA PHE A 324 25.26 -13.79 -19.60
C PHE A 324 25.35 -15.06 -18.75
N GLU A 325 26.19 -16.00 -19.19
CA GLU A 325 26.45 -17.21 -18.43
C GLU A 325 27.60 -16.99 -17.43
N LEU A 326 27.39 -17.44 -16.20
CA LEU A 326 28.40 -17.43 -15.13
C LEU A 326 28.38 -18.77 -14.40
N ALA A 327 29.50 -19.50 -14.46
CA ALA A 327 29.65 -20.82 -13.82
C ALA A 327 28.50 -21.81 -14.17
N GLY A 328 27.99 -21.74 -15.41
CA GLY A 328 26.89 -22.58 -15.89
C GLY A 328 25.49 -22.09 -15.51
N ALA A 329 25.36 -21.07 -14.66
CA ALA A 329 24.09 -20.39 -14.42
C ALA A 329 23.87 -19.28 -15.45
N LEU A 330 22.64 -19.12 -15.91
CA LEU A 330 22.26 -17.98 -16.73
C LEU A 330 21.84 -16.84 -15.81
N VAL A 331 22.58 -15.74 -15.86
CA VAL A 331 22.41 -14.58 -14.98
C VAL A 331 21.88 -13.40 -15.78
N SER A 332 20.86 -12.73 -15.24
CA SER A 332 20.15 -11.63 -15.90
C SER A 332 20.08 -10.40 -14.98
N PRO A 333 21.06 -9.50 -15.01
CA PRO A 333 20.93 -8.21 -14.34
C PRO A 333 19.97 -7.29 -15.09
N SER A 334 19.28 -6.43 -14.33
CA SER A 334 18.33 -5.47 -14.88
C SER A 334 18.35 -4.12 -14.16
N LEU A 335 18.07 -3.06 -14.90
CA LEU A 335 17.80 -1.71 -14.42
C LEU A 335 16.38 -1.33 -14.86
N ASP A 336 15.63 -0.70 -13.97
CA ASP A 336 14.30 -0.15 -14.22
C ASP A 336 14.29 1.32 -13.83
N LEU A 337 13.74 2.16 -14.70
CA LEU A 337 13.54 3.58 -14.46
C LEU A 337 12.12 3.93 -14.87
N GLY A 338 11.35 4.48 -13.94
CA GLY A 338 9.97 4.86 -14.16
C GLY A 338 9.64 6.19 -13.51
N TRP A 339 8.65 6.87 -14.05
CA TRP A 339 7.98 7.99 -13.42
C TRP A 339 6.55 7.56 -13.11
N ARG A 340 6.15 7.73 -11.85
CA ARG A 340 4.80 7.46 -11.37
C ARG A 340 4.09 8.77 -11.13
N HIS A 341 2.83 8.83 -11.55
CA HIS A 341 1.92 9.94 -11.30
C HIS A 341 0.63 9.43 -10.66
N VAL A 342 0.28 9.96 -9.50
CA VAL A 342 -0.96 9.69 -8.76
C VAL A 342 -2.00 10.76 -9.11
N TYR A 343 -3.23 10.35 -9.37
CA TYR A 343 -4.33 11.22 -9.77
C TYR A 343 -5.35 11.38 -8.64
N GLY A 344 -6.10 12.48 -8.70
CA GLY A 344 -7.23 12.74 -7.80
C GLY A 344 -6.82 13.63 -6.63
N ASP A 345 -7.60 13.57 -5.55
CA ASP A 345 -7.23 14.25 -4.33
C ASP A 345 -6.17 13.43 -3.60
N VAL A 346 -4.98 14.00 -3.46
CA VAL A 346 -3.87 13.35 -2.78
C VAL A 346 -3.81 13.72 -1.30
N THR A 347 -4.62 14.67 -0.82
CA THR A 347 -4.65 15.11 0.57
C THR A 347 -5.84 14.48 1.30
N PRO A 348 -5.61 13.53 2.22
CA PRO A 348 -6.71 12.88 2.91
C PRO A 348 -7.27 13.76 4.07
N ASP A 349 -8.56 13.61 4.40
CA ASP A 349 -9.28 14.40 5.45
C ASP A 349 -10.05 13.51 6.45
N LEU A 350 -9.72 13.60 7.75
CA LEU A 350 -10.24 12.72 8.82
C LEU A 350 -11.14 13.54 9.73
N VAL A 351 -12.30 12.97 10.08
CA VAL A 351 -13.22 13.59 11.04
C VAL A 351 -13.00 13.02 12.44
N TYR A 352 -12.58 13.90 13.34
CA TYR A 352 -12.41 13.61 14.76
C TYR A 352 -13.68 13.92 15.53
N THR A 353 -13.98 13.10 16.53
CA THR A 353 -15.14 13.25 17.40
C THR A 353 -14.72 13.27 18.86
N MET A 354 -15.12 14.33 19.54
CA MET A 354 -15.16 14.50 20.99
C MET A 354 -16.65 14.53 21.41
N PRO A 355 -17.01 14.43 22.70
CA PRO A 355 -18.43 14.38 23.11
C PRO A 355 -19.21 15.61 22.76
N GLU A 356 -18.51 16.73 22.65
CA GLU A 356 -19.11 18.05 22.54
C GLU A 356 -18.89 18.66 21.15
N ALA A 357 -17.99 18.09 20.32
CA ALA A 357 -17.63 18.63 19.01
C ALA A 357 -17.04 17.59 18.06
N SER A 358 -17.18 17.85 16.76
CA SER A 358 -16.44 17.17 15.70
C SER A 358 -15.74 18.20 14.81
N PHE A 359 -14.55 17.86 14.31
CA PHE A 359 -13.79 18.69 13.37
C PHE A 359 -13.00 17.81 12.41
N ALA A 360 -12.76 18.33 11.21
CA ALA A 360 -11.94 17.68 10.20
C ALA A 360 -10.47 18.11 10.34
N VAL A 361 -9.55 17.18 10.10
CA VAL A 361 -8.12 17.44 10.04
C VAL A 361 -7.58 16.84 8.75
N SER A 362 -6.86 17.65 7.98
CA SER A 362 -6.19 17.21 6.76
C SER A 362 -4.86 16.52 7.10
N GLY A 363 -4.55 15.49 6.32
CA GLY A 363 -3.36 14.67 6.44
C GLY A 363 -2.20 15.11 5.56
N ILE A 364 -1.18 14.24 5.48
CA ILE A 364 -0.07 14.42 4.55
C ILE A 364 -0.54 14.09 3.13
N PRO A 365 -0.31 14.99 2.15
CA PRO A 365 -0.55 14.64 0.77
C PRO A 365 0.36 13.49 0.32
N ILE A 366 -0.23 12.50 -0.33
CA ILE A 366 0.55 11.54 -1.11
C ILE A 366 1.24 12.30 -2.24
N ALA A 367 2.52 11.99 -2.49
CA ALA A 367 3.26 12.63 -3.56
C ALA A 367 2.60 12.30 -4.90
N GLU A 368 2.18 13.34 -5.63
CA GLU A 368 1.61 13.21 -6.96
C GLU A 368 2.62 12.56 -7.90
N ASP A 369 3.86 13.06 -7.90
CA ASP A 369 4.93 12.59 -8.77
C ASP A 369 6.05 11.89 -7.98
N SER A 370 6.49 10.73 -8.48
CA SER A 370 7.67 10.05 -7.94
C SER A 370 8.53 9.37 -9.01
N LEU A 371 9.84 9.37 -8.78
CA LEU A 371 10.82 8.59 -9.53
C LEU A 371 10.88 7.18 -8.96
N VAL A 372 10.74 6.19 -9.83
CA VAL A 372 10.92 4.76 -9.52
C VAL A 372 12.25 4.29 -10.10
N VAL A 373 13.10 3.70 -9.27
CA VAL A 373 14.39 3.13 -9.65
C VAL A 373 14.45 1.68 -9.20
N GLY A 374 14.57 0.76 -10.15
CA GLY A 374 14.70 -0.67 -9.87
C GLY A 374 16.07 -1.21 -10.27
N LEU A 375 16.68 -2.01 -9.41
CA LEU A 375 17.84 -2.84 -9.74
C LEU A 375 17.49 -4.30 -9.48
N GLY A 376 17.95 -5.18 -10.36
CA GLY A 376 17.65 -6.59 -10.22
C GLY A 376 18.75 -7.50 -10.71
N LEU A 377 18.81 -8.69 -10.11
CA LEU A 377 19.68 -9.77 -10.51
C LEU A 377 18.90 -11.09 -10.39
N ASP A 378 18.59 -11.68 -11.54
CA ASP A 378 17.94 -12.99 -11.62
C ASP A 378 18.96 -14.04 -12.08
N ALA A 379 18.83 -15.28 -11.60
CA ALA A 379 19.68 -16.37 -12.04
C ALA A 379 18.90 -17.67 -12.16
N VAL A 380 19.16 -18.43 -13.23
CA VAL A 380 18.65 -19.80 -13.42
C VAL A 380 19.78 -20.79 -13.14
N LEU A 381 19.58 -21.64 -12.14
CA LEU A 381 20.58 -22.61 -11.70
C LEU A 381 20.64 -23.82 -12.65
N PRO A 382 21.85 -24.25 -13.06
CA PRO A 382 22.02 -25.36 -13.97
C PRO A 382 21.58 -26.69 -13.33
N GLY A 383 21.00 -27.56 -14.15
CA GLY A 383 20.62 -28.93 -13.75
C GLY A 383 19.35 -29.03 -12.90
N THR A 384 18.94 -27.97 -12.20
CA THR A 384 17.71 -27.96 -11.39
C THR A 384 16.60 -27.11 -11.99
N GLY A 385 16.93 -26.09 -12.78
CA GLY A 385 15.96 -25.12 -13.29
C GLY A 385 15.39 -24.18 -12.20
N TRP A 386 15.98 -24.20 -11.00
CA TRP A 386 15.61 -23.29 -9.92
C TRP A 386 15.98 -21.87 -10.31
N ARG A 387 15.16 -20.91 -9.89
CA ARG A 387 15.36 -19.50 -10.22
C ARG A 387 15.50 -18.70 -8.95
N THR A 388 16.56 -17.93 -8.85
CA THR A 388 16.81 -17.02 -7.73
C THR A 388 16.74 -15.59 -8.21
N SER A 389 16.33 -14.69 -7.31
CA SER A 389 16.14 -13.27 -7.62
C SER A 389 16.55 -12.42 -6.44
N LEU A 390 17.27 -11.33 -6.71
CA LEU A 390 17.57 -10.26 -5.76
C LEU A 390 17.17 -8.93 -6.41
N LYS A 391 16.32 -8.17 -5.74
CA LYS A 391 15.80 -6.90 -6.27
C LYS A 391 15.90 -5.77 -5.24
N TYR A 392 16.09 -4.57 -5.76
CA TYR A 392 15.98 -3.31 -5.05
C TYR A 392 15.03 -2.41 -5.84
N ILE A 393 14.09 -1.76 -5.16
CA ILE A 393 13.19 -0.75 -5.73
C ILE A 393 13.23 0.46 -4.81
N GLY A 394 13.60 1.61 -5.35
CA GLY A 394 13.48 2.91 -4.70
C GLY A 394 12.37 3.72 -5.34
N GLU A 395 11.43 4.20 -4.56
CA GLU A 395 10.47 5.22 -4.96
C GLU A 395 10.82 6.52 -4.24
N ILE A 396 11.09 7.58 -5.00
CA ILE A 396 11.66 8.83 -4.51
C ILE A 396 10.77 9.96 -5.00
N ALA A 397 10.20 10.71 -4.06
CA ALA A 397 9.41 11.91 -4.28
C ALA A 397 10.04 13.10 -3.54
N ASP A 398 9.51 14.30 -3.76
CA ASP A 398 10.05 15.54 -3.18
C ASP A 398 10.10 15.52 -1.64
N ASN A 399 9.11 14.89 -1.01
CA ASN A 399 8.85 14.90 0.43
C ASN A 399 8.87 13.49 1.06
N ALA A 400 9.13 12.45 0.29
CA ALA A 400 9.08 11.08 0.78
C ALA A 400 9.93 10.14 -0.08
N GLN A 401 10.49 9.12 0.56
CA GLN A 401 11.23 8.08 -0.12
C GLN A 401 10.98 6.73 0.52
N LEU A 402 10.97 5.69 -0.30
CA LEU A 402 10.77 4.33 0.14
C LEU A 402 11.68 3.39 -0.64
N HIS A 403 12.40 2.56 0.11
CA HIS A 403 13.33 1.59 -0.42
C HIS A 403 12.88 0.18 -0.03
N THR A 404 12.75 -0.67 -1.03
CA THR A 404 12.31 -2.05 -0.90
C THR A 404 13.39 -2.97 -1.41
N PHE A 405 13.75 -3.96 -0.61
CA PHE A 405 14.70 -5.01 -0.94
C PHE A 405 13.98 -6.34 -0.94
N SER A 406 14.26 -7.21 -1.90
CA SER A 406 13.66 -8.54 -1.90
C SER A 406 14.59 -9.64 -2.40
N ALA A 407 14.35 -10.84 -1.88
CA ALA A 407 15.06 -12.06 -2.27
C ALA A 407 14.04 -13.18 -2.47
N GLY A 408 14.08 -13.82 -3.64
CA GLY A 408 13.12 -14.87 -4.00
C GLY A 408 13.76 -16.12 -4.58
N LEU A 409 13.04 -17.24 -4.43
CA LEU A 409 13.34 -18.54 -5.00
C LEU A 409 12.08 -19.10 -5.67
N ALA A 410 12.19 -19.54 -6.92
CA ALA A 410 11.15 -20.26 -7.65
C ALA A 410 11.65 -21.65 -8.08
N ILE A 411 10.82 -22.66 -7.89
CA ILE A 411 11.11 -24.08 -8.09
C ILE A 411 10.11 -24.63 -9.10
N PRO A 412 10.57 -25.14 -10.26
CA PRO A 412 9.70 -25.80 -11.22
C PRO A 412 9.26 -27.18 -10.72
N PHE A 413 8.02 -27.58 -11.01
CA PHE A 413 7.48 -28.90 -10.66
C PHE A 413 6.53 -29.47 -11.72
#